data_AF-A0A3C1KVA4-F1
#
_entry.id   AF-A0A3C1KVA4-F1
#
_cell.length_a   1.000
_cell.length_b   1.000
_cell.length_c   1.000
_cell.angle_alpha   90.00
_cell.angle_beta   90.00
_cell.angle_gamma   90.00
#
_symmetry.space_group_name_H-M   'P 1'
#
loop_
_entity.id
_entity.type
_entity.pdbx_description
1 polymer ?
#
loop_
_entity_poly.entity_id
_entity_poly.type
_entity_poly.pdbx_seq_one_letter_code
_entity_poly.pdbx_strand_id
1 'polypeptide(L)'
;MNLNDIKHMKMAELVELANELGVEDPAAMIRHDLIFALLQAQTEREGAIHAEGVLQVLPDGYGFLRSPDYNYFPGSDDIYVSPSQVRRFGLRNGDTVAGEIRPPREGERYFALLKVDQINFEEPERARNKILFDNLTPLYPNERLKLEYEG
;
A
#
# COMPACT_ATOMS: atom_id res chain seq x y z
N MET A 1 11.13 5.61 4.63
CA MET A 1 10.97 5.58 3.15
C MET A 1 9.59 5.02 2.78
N ASN A 2 8.91 5.56 1.76
CA ASN A 2 7.60 5.08 1.30
C ASN A 2 7.75 4.28 -0.01
N LEU A 3 7.18 3.08 -0.06
CA LEU A 3 7.22 2.20 -1.23
C LEU A 3 6.61 2.86 -2.48
N ASN A 4 5.53 3.63 -2.33
CA ASN A 4 4.85 4.25 -3.46
C ASN A 4 5.75 5.27 -4.16
N ASP A 5 6.54 6.05 -3.40
CA ASP A 5 7.49 7.02 -3.97
C ASP A 5 8.58 6.32 -4.81
N ILE A 6 9.11 5.19 -4.30
CA ILE A 6 10.14 4.39 -4.99
C ILE A 6 9.60 3.83 -6.31
N LYS A 7 8.33 3.41 -6.33
CA LYS A 7 7.70 2.85 -7.53
C LYS A 7 7.61 3.87 -8.68
N HIS A 8 7.63 5.17 -8.40
CA HIS A 8 7.61 6.23 -9.41
C HIS A 8 8.99 6.68 -9.90
N MET A 9 10.08 6.26 -9.23
CA MET A 9 11.45 6.63 -9.63
C MET A 9 11.84 5.99 -10.98
N LYS A 10 12.66 6.69 -11.76
CA LYS A 10 13.21 6.14 -13.00
C LYS A 10 14.22 5.03 -12.70
N MET A 11 14.46 4.16 -13.67
CA MET A 11 15.44 3.08 -13.48
C MET A 11 16.85 3.60 -13.15
N ALA A 12 17.28 4.70 -13.76
CA ALA A 12 18.55 5.34 -13.45
C ALA A 12 18.62 5.80 -11.99
N GLU A 13 17.57 6.48 -11.50
CA GLU A 13 17.48 6.96 -10.11
C GLU A 13 17.48 5.80 -9.10
N LEU A 14 16.80 4.69 -9.44
CA LEU A 14 16.79 3.48 -8.60
C LEU A 14 18.18 2.82 -8.53
N VAL A 15 18.90 2.76 -9.65
CA VAL A 15 20.27 2.22 -9.68
C VAL A 15 21.23 3.12 -8.91
N GLU A 16 21.13 4.44 -9.04
CA GLU A 16 21.92 5.40 -8.26
C GLU A 16 21.69 5.22 -6.76
N LEU A 17 20.42 5.21 -6.34
CA LEU A 17 20.06 4.99 -4.94
C LEU A 17 20.55 3.63 -4.42
N ALA A 18 20.48 2.58 -5.25
CA ALA A 18 20.91 1.24 -4.86
C ALA A 18 22.42 1.18 -4.63
N ASN A 19 23.20 1.88 -5.45
CA ASN A 19 24.64 2.02 -5.22
C ASN A 19 24.95 2.79 -3.92
N GLU A 20 24.21 3.86 -3.61
CA GLU A 20 24.37 4.60 -2.34
C GLU A 20 24.04 3.75 -1.10
N LEU A 21 23.07 2.84 -1.24
CA LEU A 21 22.70 1.89 -0.20
C LEU A 21 23.64 0.67 -0.11
N GLY A 22 24.54 0.49 -1.08
CA GLY A 22 25.51 -0.59 -1.11
C GLY A 22 24.96 -1.92 -1.65
N VAL A 23 23.93 -1.88 -2.49
CA VAL A 23 23.40 -3.05 -3.19
C VAL A 23 24.41 -3.50 -4.26
N GLU A 24 24.66 -4.81 -4.34
CA GLU A 24 25.57 -5.39 -5.32
C GLU A 24 24.91 -5.51 -6.70
N ASP A 25 25.63 -5.09 -7.75
CA ASP A 25 25.22 -5.16 -9.16
C ASP A 25 23.76 -4.74 -9.48
N PRO A 26 23.32 -3.54 -9.05
CA PRO A 26 21.93 -3.11 -9.21
C PRO A 26 21.52 -2.92 -10.68
N ALA A 27 22.47 -2.68 -11.57
CA ALA A 27 22.21 -2.47 -13.00
C ALA A 27 21.81 -3.77 -13.73
N ALA A 28 22.17 -4.94 -13.20
CA ALA A 28 21.78 -6.24 -13.76
C ALA A 28 20.40 -6.72 -13.27
N MET A 29 19.84 -6.10 -12.24
CA MET A 29 18.58 -6.50 -11.62
C MET A 29 17.36 -6.05 -12.44
N ILE A 30 16.32 -6.88 -12.47
CA ILE A 30 15.01 -6.47 -12.96
C ILE A 30 14.43 -5.45 -11.97
N ARG A 31 13.63 -4.48 -12.44
CA ARG A 31 13.03 -3.42 -11.61
C ARG A 31 12.43 -3.92 -10.29
N HIS A 32 11.73 -5.04 -10.31
CA HIS A 32 11.12 -5.61 -9.11
C HIS A 32 12.18 -6.06 -8.08
N ASP A 33 13.19 -6.80 -8.54
CA ASP A 33 14.29 -7.29 -7.68
C ASP A 33 15.14 -6.13 -7.16
N LEU A 34 15.35 -5.10 -8.00
CA LEU A 34 16.05 -3.88 -7.60
C LEU A 34 15.30 -3.12 -6.50
N ILE A 35 13.99 -2.94 -6.66
CA ILE A 35 13.13 -2.31 -5.63
C ILE A 35 13.18 -3.13 -4.34
N PHE A 36 13.15 -4.46 -4.45
CA PHE A 36 13.25 -5.35 -3.29
C PHE A 36 14.60 -5.19 -2.57
N ALA A 37 15.72 -5.24 -3.31
CA ALA A 37 17.06 -5.10 -2.75
C ALA A 37 17.27 -3.72 -2.10
N LEU A 38 16.78 -2.65 -2.75
CA LEU A 38 16.75 -1.29 -2.21
C LEU A 38 16.05 -1.23 -0.85
N LEU A 39 14.84 -1.79 -0.78
CA LEU A 39 14.02 -1.77 0.43
C LEU A 39 14.65 -2.57 1.55
N GLN A 40 15.27 -3.72 1.24
CA GLN A 40 16.00 -4.51 2.21
C GLN A 40 17.19 -3.73 2.78
N ALA A 41 18.04 -3.17 1.92
CA ALA A 41 19.18 -2.36 2.34
C ALA A 41 18.75 -1.12 3.16
N GLN A 42 17.62 -0.50 2.79
CA GLN A 42 17.07 0.62 3.54
C GLN A 42 16.55 0.21 4.92
N THR A 43 15.88 -0.94 5.02
CA THR A 43 15.34 -1.45 6.30
C THR A 43 16.45 -1.68 7.31
N GLU A 44 17.60 -2.16 6.84
CA GLU A 44 18.78 -2.39 7.67
C GLU A 44 19.42 -1.09 8.18
N ARG A 45 19.27 0.04 7.45
CA ARG A 45 19.84 1.35 7.80
C ARG A 45 18.91 2.25 8.60
N GLU A 46 17.68 2.47 8.12
CA GLU A 46 16.76 3.51 8.61
C GLU A 46 15.50 2.96 9.30
N GLY A 47 15.30 1.64 9.32
CA GLY A 47 14.18 0.99 10.00
C GLY A 47 12.95 0.77 9.12
N ALA A 48 11.77 1.20 9.56
CA ALA A 48 10.48 0.81 9.01
C ALA A 48 10.21 1.30 7.56
N ILE A 49 9.78 0.41 6.66
CA ILE A 49 9.23 0.76 5.33
C ILE A 49 7.73 0.98 5.47
N HIS A 50 7.19 2.02 4.81
CA HIS A 50 5.75 2.27 4.79
C HIS A 50 5.19 2.12 3.38
N ALA A 51 3.92 1.75 3.27
CA ALA A 51 3.21 1.71 2.01
C ALA A 51 1.71 1.95 2.19
N GLU A 52 1.04 2.29 1.10
CA GLU A 52 -0.40 2.51 1.02
C GLU A 52 -0.99 1.78 -0.19
N GLY A 53 -2.18 1.22 -0.04
CA GLY A 53 -2.96 0.71 -1.16
C GLY A 53 -4.40 0.39 -0.78
N VAL A 54 -5.20 0.01 -1.78
CA VAL A 54 -6.62 -0.30 -1.60
C VAL A 54 -6.81 -1.80 -1.36
N LEU A 55 -7.44 -2.17 -0.26
CA LEU A 55 -7.62 -3.55 0.14
C LEU A 55 -8.60 -4.29 -0.77
N GLN A 56 -8.15 -5.46 -1.24
CA GLN A 56 -8.99 -6.51 -1.78
C GLN A 56 -8.83 -7.78 -0.93
N VAL A 57 -9.89 -8.15 -0.22
CA VAL A 57 -10.04 -9.39 0.54
C VAL A 57 -10.49 -10.52 -0.39
N LEU A 58 -9.83 -11.66 -0.29
CA LEU A 58 -10.10 -12.89 -1.04
C LEU A 58 -10.95 -13.87 -0.21
N PRO A 59 -11.53 -14.93 -0.82
CA PRO A 59 -12.46 -15.83 -0.14
C PRO A 59 -11.95 -16.46 1.16
N ASP A 60 -10.64 -16.72 1.25
CA ASP A 60 -10.00 -17.30 2.44
C ASP A 60 -9.75 -16.27 3.56
N GLY A 61 -10.19 -15.02 3.37
CA GLY A 61 -10.16 -13.95 4.38
C GLY A 61 -8.85 -13.18 4.50
N TYR A 62 -7.80 -13.57 3.78
CA TYR A 62 -6.62 -12.71 3.58
C TYR A 62 -6.87 -11.74 2.43
N GLY A 63 -6.02 -10.74 2.28
CA GLY A 63 -6.15 -9.77 1.19
C GLY A 63 -4.83 -9.23 0.69
N PHE A 64 -4.94 -8.38 -0.33
CA PHE A 64 -3.84 -7.62 -0.89
C PHE A 64 -4.20 -6.14 -0.97
N LEU A 65 -3.26 -5.27 -0.64
CA LEU A 65 -3.35 -3.85 -0.97
C LEU A 65 -2.92 -3.68 -2.42
N ARG A 66 -3.86 -3.29 -3.27
CA ARG A 66 -3.66 -3.05 -4.69
C ARG A 66 -3.24 -1.60 -4.94
N SER A 67 -2.34 -1.39 -5.89
CA SER A 67 -1.90 -0.05 -6.27
C SER A 67 -2.84 0.60 -7.31
N PRO A 68 -3.13 1.91 -7.20
CA PRO A 68 -3.79 2.67 -8.26
C PRO A 68 -2.99 2.70 -9.56
N ASP A 69 -1.66 2.61 -9.51
CA ASP A 69 -0.77 2.68 -10.70
C ASP A 69 -0.99 1.53 -11.68
N TYR A 70 -1.46 0.40 -11.15
CA TYR A 70 -1.80 -0.79 -11.92
C TYR A 70 -3.30 -0.94 -12.10
N ASN A 71 -4.07 0.15 -11.99
CA ASN A 71 -5.54 0.16 -12.06
C ASN A 71 -6.18 -0.86 -11.11
N TYR A 72 -5.58 -1.06 -9.93
CA TYR A 72 -5.99 -2.04 -8.93
C TYR A 72 -5.97 -3.51 -9.40
N PHE A 73 -5.29 -3.81 -10.51
CA PHE A 73 -5.03 -5.19 -10.92
C PHE A 73 -3.98 -5.86 -10.03
N PRO A 74 -3.98 -7.21 -9.95
CA PRO A 74 -2.92 -7.94 -9.25
C PRO A 74 -1.53 -7.63 -9.82
N GLY A 75 -0.65 -7.16 -8.94
CA GLY A 75 0.76 -6.87 -9.20
C GLY A 75 1.69 -7.73 -8.34
N SER A 76 2.97 -7.85 -8.75
CA SER A 76 3.98 -8.57 -7.95
C SER A 76 4.42 -7.79 -6.71
N ASP A 77 4.10 -6.50 -6.67
CA ASP A 77 4.42 -5.51 -5.66
C ASP A 77 3.24 -5.19 -4.72
N ASP A 78 2.19 -6.02 -4.79
CA ASP A 78 1.06 -5.96 -3.88
C ASP A 78 1.46 -6.37 -2.45
N ILE A 79 0.77 -5.78 -1.47
CA ILE A 79 1.08 -5.99 -0.06
C ILE A 79 0.07 -6.97 0.52
N TYR A 80 0.55 -8.12 0.97
CA TYR A 80 -0.22 -9.11 1.68
C TYR A 80 -0.75 -8.57 3.01
N VAL A 81 -2.04 -8.82 3.27
CA VAL A 81 -2.73 -8.52 4.52
C VAL A 81 -3.29 -9.81 5.10
N SER A 82 -2.88 -10.14 6.33
CA SER A 82 -3.29 -11.38 6.98
C SER A 82 -4.78 -11.38 7.37
N PRO A 83 -5.44 -12.56 7.44
CA PRO A 83 -6.83 -12.64 7.91
C PRO A 83 -7.02 -12.08 9.32
N SER A 84 -5.99 -12.18 10.17
CA SER A 84 -6.01 -11.63 11.52
C SER A 84 -6.05 -10.10 11.52
N GLN A 85 -5.32 -9.42 10.62
CA GLN A 85 -5.38 -7.97 10.46
C GLN A 85 -6.74 -7.53 9.91
N VAL A 86 -7.25 -8.21 8.87
CA VAL A 86 -8.58 -7.96 8.30
C VAL A 86 -9.65 -8.00 9.40
N ARG A 87 -9.65 -9.07 10.22
CA ARG A 87 -10.60 -9.21 11.33
C ARG A 87 -10.38 -8.18 12.44
N ARG A 88 -9.14 -7.95 12.88
CA ARG A 88 -8.82 -7.06 14.01
C ARG A 88 -9.29 -5.63 13.78
N PHE A 89 -9.13 -5.12 12.56
CA PHE A 89 -9.49 -3.75 12.20
C PHE A 89 -10.85 -3.65 11.50
N GLY A 90 -11.53 -4.77 11.27
CA GLY A 90 -12.83 -4.79 10.58
C GLY A 90 -12.75 -4.33 9.13
N LEU A 91 -11.61 -4.59 8.47
CA LEU A 91 -11.33 -4.12 7.12
C LEU A 91 -12.23 -4.77 6.08
N ARG A 92 -12.51 -4.04 5.00
CA ARG A 92 -13.38 -4.45 3.90
C ARG A 92 -12.77 -4.13 2.55
N ASN A 93 -13.30 -4.76 1.51
CA ASN A 93 -12.95 -4.42 0.14
C ASN A 93 -13.18 -2.93 -0.12
N GLY A 94 -12.16 -2.26 -0.64
CA GLY A 94 -12.19 -0.83 -0.92
C GLY A 94 -11.60 0.07 0.16
N ASP A 95 -11.27 -0.46 1.36
CA ASP A 95 -10.57 0.33 2.37
C ASP A 95 -9.16 0.68 1.88
N THR A 96 -8.82 1.96 1.89
CA THR A 96 -7.43 2.41 1.71
C THR A 96 -6.69 2.21 3.01
N VAL A 97 -5.62 1.43 3.00
CA VAL A 97 -4.84 1.10 4.19
C VAL A 97 -3.42 1.58 3.98
N ALA A 98 -2.92 2.35 4.94
CA ALA A 98 -1.53 2.77 4.99
C ALA A 98 -0.87 2.22 6.26
N GLY A 99 0.39 1.80 6.15
CA GLY A 99 1.19 1.47 7.31
C GLY A 99 2.52 0.82 7.01
N GLU A 100 3.18 0.37 8.07
CA GLU A 100 4.47 -0.31 7.99
C GLU A 100 4.35 -1.68 7.31
N ILE A 101 5.26 -1.94 6.37
CA ILE A 101 5.39 -3.19 5.64
C ILE A 101 6.76 -3.81 5.87
N ARG A 102 6.86 -5.11 5.60
CA ARG A 102 8.12 -5.85 5.59
C ARG A 102 8.33 -6.58 4.27
N PRO A 103 9.58 -6.80 3.86
CA PRO A 103 9.88 -7.68 2.72
C PRO A 103 9.39 -9.12 2.97
N PRO A 104 9.10 -9.89 1.89
CA PRO A 104 8.88 -11.33 1.98
C PRO A 104 10.05 -12.05 2.67
N ARG A 105 9.72 -13.02 3.53
CA ARG A 105 10.66 -14.00 4.08
C ARG A 105 10.87 -15.15 3.09
N GLU A 106 11.79 -16.06 3.42
CA GLU A 106 12.02 -17.27 2.65
C GLU A 106 10.70 -18.05 2.43
N GLY A 107 10.37 -18.29 1.16
CA GLY A 107 9.12 -18.94 0.75
C GLY A 107 7.91 -18.00 0.58
N GLU A 108 8.03 -16.71 0.92
CA GLU A 108 7.01 -15.69 0.65
C GLU A 108 7.32 -14.96 -0.67
N ARG A 109 6.28 -14.49 -1.37
CA ARG A 109 6.42 -13.79 -2.66
C ARG A 109 6.13 -12.28 -2.58
N TYR A 110 5.37 -11.85 -1.58
CA TYR A 110 4.83 -10.50 -1.50
C TYR A 110 5.33 -9.79 -0.25
N PHE A 111 5.38 -8.46 -0.31
CA PHE A 111 5.51 -7.65 0.90
C PHE A 111 4.33 -7.97 1.84
N ALA A 112 4.56 -7.91 3.14
CA ALA A 112 3.50 -8.15 4.12
C ALA A 112 3.30 -6.92 5.00
N LEU A 113 2.05 -6.57 5.26
CA LEU A 113 1.69 -5.53 6.20
C LEU A 113 2.11 -5.95 7.61
N LEU A 114 2.92 -5.14 8.27
CA LEU A 114 3.37 -5.35 9.64
C LEU A 114 2.47 -4.62 10.63
N LYS A 115 2.18 -3.35 10.36
CA LYS A 115 1.36 -2.48 11.21
C LYS A 115 0.42 -1.63 10.36
N VAL A 116 -0.79 -1.41 10.85
CA VAL A 116 -1.75 -0.48 10.24
C VAL A 116 -1.62 0.86 10.97
N ASP A 117 -1.32 1.92 10.22
CA ASP A 117 -1.22 3.28 10.75
C ASP A 117 -2.46 4.10 10.41
N GLN A 118 -3.07 3.91 9.22
CA GLN A 118 -4.28 4.60 8.81
C GLN A 118 -5.23 3.70 8.02
N ILE A 119 -6.54 3.98 8.13
CA ILE A 119 -7.62 3.38 7.35
C ILE A 119 -8.48 4.50 6.79
N ASN A 120 -8.59 4.60 5.47
CA ASN A 120 -9.30 5.66 4.75
C ASN A 120 -8.89 7.06 5.24
N PHE A 121 -7.57 7.30 5.31
CA PHE A 121 -6.95 8.57 5.70
C PHE A 121 -7.23 9.02 7.15
N GLU A 122 -7.68 8.10 8.01
CA GLU A 122 -7.99 8.36 9.41
C GLU A 122 -7.32 7.31 10.32
N GLU A 123 -7.21 7.65 11.61
CA GLU A 123 -6.77 6.72 12.65
C GLU A 123 -7.62 5.42 12.66
N PRO A 124 -7.01 4.23 12.79
CA PRO A 124 -7.71 2.94 12.68
C PRO A 124 -8.86 2.77 13.67
N GLU A 125 -8.80 3.47 14.81
CA GLU A 125 -9.85 3.47 15.83
C GLU A 125 -11.17 4.08 15.34
N ARG A 126 -11.10 5.09 14.45
CA ARG A 126 -12.30 5.76 13.91
C ARG A 126 -13.04 4.88 12.92
N ALA A 127 -12.35 4.03 12.17
CA ALA A 127 -12.95 3.13 11.19
C ALA A 127 -13.97 2.16 11.82
N ARG A 128 -13.75 1.73 13.07
CA ARG A 128 -14.62 0.77 13.76
C ARG A 128 -16.02 1.28 14.09
N ASN A 129 -16.19 2.61 14.19
CA ASN A 129 -17.45 3.24 14.55
C ASN A 129 -18.25 3.75 13.34
N LYS A 130 -17.79 3.46 12.10
CA LYS A 130 -18.46 3.95 10.89
C LYS A 130 -19.75 3.17 10.62
N ILE A 131 -20.79 3.91 10.25
CA ILE A 131 -22.03 3.33 9.74
C ILE A 131 -21.74 2.74 8.36
N LEU A 132 -22.29 1.56 8.09
CA LEU A 132 -22.12 0.90 6.80
C LEU A 132 -22.84 1.70 5.72
N PHE A 133 -22.26 1.76 4.53
CA PHE A 133 -22.86 2.47 3.40
C PHE A 133 -24.32 2.05 3.15
N ASP A 134 -24.61 0.75 3.19
CA ASP A 134 -25.97 0.20 3.00
C ASP A 134 -26.97 0.63 4.07
N ASN A 135 -26.50 1.11 5.22
CA ASN A 135 -27.34 1.59 6.32
C ASN A 135 -27.54 3.12 6.28
N LEU A 136 -26.92 3.82 5.33
CA LEU A 136 -27.14 5.26 5.16
C LEU A 136 -28.54 5.51 4.57
N THR A 137 -29.20 6.57 5.04
CA THR A 137 -30.50 6.97 4.49
C THR A 137 -30.29 7.66 3.14
N PRO A 138 -30.83 7.15 2.03
CA PRO A 138 -30.70 7.79 0.72
C PRO A 138 -31.54 9.08 0.68
N LEU A 139 -30.94 10.15 0.17
CA LEU A 139 -31.58 11.46 0.01
C LEU A 139 -31.32 12.02 -1.39
N TYR A 140 -32.17 12.95 -1.83
CA TYR A 140 -31.83 13.80 -2.98
C TYR A 140 -30.65 14.72 -2.62
N PRO A 141 -29.82 15.13 -3.61
CA PRO A 141 -28.76 16.10 -3.37
C PRO A 141 -29.33 17.39 -2.78
N ASN A 142 -28.81 17.80 -1.63
CA ASN A 142 -29.18 19.03 -0.93
C ASN A 142 -28.18 20.18 -1.18
N GLU A 143 -27.04 19.88 -1.79
CA GLU A 143 -25.98 20.83 -2.09
C GLU A 143 -25.64 20.79 -3.59
N ARG A 144 -25.53 21.98 -4.20
CA ARG A 144 -25.15 22.12 -5.62
C ARG A 144 -23.65 22.26 -5.74
N LEU A 145 -23.01 21.33 -6.45
CA LEU A 145 -21.64 21.50 -6.92
C LEU A 145 -21.63 22.56 -8.06
N LYS A 146 -20.97 23.70 -7.82
CA LYS A 146 -20.78 24.74 -8.85
C LYS A 146 -19.55 24.40 -9.68
N LEU A 147 -19.75 24.13 -10.97
CA LEU A 147 -18.68 23.78 -11.91
C LEU A 147 -18.16 25.00 -12.70
N GLU A 148 -18.79 26.15 -12.53
CA GLU A 148 -18.38 27.40 -13.14
C GLU A 148 -17.08 27.90 -12.50
N TYR A 149 -16.12 28.36 -13.32
CA TYR A 149 -14.86 28.96 -12.89
C TYR A 149 -14.67 30.32 -13.56
N GLU A 150 -13.92 31.22 -12.91
CA GLU A 150 -13.52 32.50 -13.52
C GLU A 150 -12.45 32.23 -14.59
N GLY A 151 -12.77 32.58 -15.84
CA GLY A 151 -11.88 32.37 -17.00
C GLY A 151 -10.73 33.35 -17.11
#